data_AF-A0A379FLA1-F1
#
_entry.id   AF-A0A379FLA1-F1
#
_cell.length_a   1.000
_cell.length_b   1.000
_cell.length_c   1.000
_cell.angle_alpha   90.00
_cell.angle_beta   90.00
_cell.angle_gamma   90.00
#
_symmetry.space_group_name_H-M   'P 1'
#
loop_
_entity.id
_entity.type
_entity.pdbx_description
1 polymer ?
#
loop_
_entity_poly.entity_id
_entity_poly.type
_entity_poly.pdbx_seq_one_letter_code
_entity_poly.pdbx_strand_id
1 'polypeptide(L)'
;MTQQTFLVEIGTEELPPKALRSLAESFAANFTAELDGADIAHGAVTWFAAPRRLALKVADLAASQPDREVEKRGPAISQAFGPDGQPTKAAEGWARGCGITVDQAERLTTDKGEWLLYRAQMKGQAVSELLVDMTSRALAKLPIPKLMRWADKDTQFVRPVHTVTLLLGSDVIEGEILGIKSGRTIRGHRFMGEAEFTIDNAEQYPAILRERGKVMADYAERKAVIKADAEKAAQALGGQADLTDSLLEEVTSLVEWPVVLMAKFEEKFLDVPSEALVYTMKGDQKYFPVYDKAGKLMPNFIFVANIESSDPQQIISGNEKVVRPRLADAEFFFKTDRKQRLEDNLPRLETVLFQKQLGTLRDKTDRLEALAGWIASKIGADVNHATRAGLLAKCDLMTNMVFEFTDTQGVMGMHYARHDGESEDVALALKEQYQPRFSGDALPSTDVSAALALAEKMDTLAGIFGIGQHPKGDKDPFALRRAALGVLRIIVEKATSLISLK
;
A
#
# COMPACT_ATOMS: atom_id res chain seq x y z
N MET A 1 36.35 -3.49 -19.42
CA MET A 1 35.39 -4.48 -18.92
C MET A 1 34.05 -4.12 -19.53
N THR A 2 33.41 -5.03 -20.26
CA THR A 2 32.10 -4.77 -20.88
C THR A 2 31.04 -4.79 -19.79
N GLN A 3 30.49 -3.62 -19.48
CA GLN A 3 29.31 -3.48 -18.65
C GLN A 3 28.11 -4.05 -19.43
N GLN A 4 27.24 -4.79 -18.73
CA GLN A 4 26.09 -5.47 -19.34
C GLN A 4 24.82 -5.15 -18.57
N THR A 5 23.69 -5.26 -19.26
CA THR A 5 22.38 -5.09 -18.63
C THR A 5 21.90 -6.41 -18.07
N PHE A 6 21.55 -6.42 -16.78
CA PHE A 6 20.93 -7.56 -16.11
C PHE A 6 19.41 -7.41 -16.11
N LEU A 7 18.69 -8.49 -16.40
CA LEU A 7 17.24 -8.58 -16.32
C LEU A 7 16.85 -9.75 -15.44
N VAL A 8 15.93 -9.50 -14.52
CA VAL A 8 15.15 -10.53 -13.85
C VAL A 8 13.65 -10.25 -14.00
N GLU A 9 12.89 -11.25 -14.44
CA GLU A 9 11.43 -11.27 -14.37
C GLU A 9 10.94 -12.52 -13.63
N ILE A 10 10.07 -12.30 -12.65
CA ILE A 10 9.30 -13.33 -11.96
C ILE A 10 7.87 -13.29 -12.51
N GLY A 11 7.53 -14.25 -13.36
CA GLY A 11 6.18 -14.39 -13.93
C GLY A 11 5.29 -15.20 -13.00
N THR A 12 4.12 -14.67 -12.65
CA THR A 12 3.24 -15.21 -11.59
C THR A 12 1.78 -15.33 -12.04
N GLU A 13 0.94 -15.91 -11.18
CA GLU A 13 -0.49 -15.59 -11.16
C GLU A 13 -0.74 -14.14 -10.69
N GLU A 14 -1.99 -13.68 -10.75
CA GLU A 14 -2.39 -12.31 -10.43
C GLU A 14 -2.02 -11.88 -9.00
N LEU A 15 -1.08 -10.94 -8.92
CA LEU A 15 -0.58 -10.31 -7.71
C LEU A 15 -1.65 -9.37 -7.11
N PRO A 16 -1.69 -9.21 -5.78
CA PRO A 16 -2.65 -8.31 -5.14
C PRO A 16 -2.46 -6.86 -5.61
N PRO A 17 -3.49 -6.20 -6.19
CA PRO A 17 -3.32 -4.91 -6.86
C PRO A 17 -2.90 -3.80 -5.89
N LYS A 18 -3.40 -3.83 -4.65
CA LYS A 18 -3.03 -2.86 -3.61
C LYS A 18 -1.57 -2.98 -3.12
N ALA A 19 -0.89 -4.09 -3.42
CA ALA A 19 0.49 -4.33 -3.00
C ALA A 19 1.48 -4.35 -4.17
N LEU A 20 1.02 -4.40 -5.43
CA LEU A 20 1.88 -4.63 -6.58
C LEU A 20 3.02 -3.59 -6.68
N ARG A 21 2.69 -2.30 -6.60
CA ARG A 21 3.67 -1.22 -6.67
C ARG A 21 4.70 -1.30 -5.54
N SER A 22 4.25 -1.49 -4.29
CA SER A 22 5.17 -1.55 -3.14
C SER A 22 6.07 -2.78 -3.19
N LEU A 23 5.57 -3.91 -3.71
CA LEU A 23 6.38 -5.11 -3.94
C LEU A 23 7.45 -4.87 -5.01
N ALA A 24 7.11 -4.19 -6.11
CA ALA A 24 8.06 -3.87 -7.18
C ALA A 24 9.15 -2.90 -6.73
N GLU A 25 8.76 -1.81 -6.05
CA GLU A 25 9.70 -0.84 -5.48
C GLU A 25 10.61 -1.50 -4.43
N SER A 26 10.04 -2.36 -3.57
CA SER A 26 10.82 -3.11 -2.56
C SER A 26 11.76 -4.12 -3.22
N PHE A 27 11.36 -4.79 -4.29
CA PHE A 27 12.23 -5.74 -4.99
C PHE A 27 13.46 -5.01 -5.55
N ALA A 28 13.25 -3.87 -6.20
CA ALA A 28 14.32 -3.04 -6.71
C ALA A 28 15.25 -2.54 -5.60
N ALA A 29 14.69 -1.94 -4.53
CA ALA A 29 15.47 -1.44 -3.41
C ALA A 29 16.28 -2.55 -2.71
N ASN A 30 15.66 -3.71 -2.51
CA ASN A 30 16.34 -4.86 -1.92
C ASN A 30 17.47 -5.37 -2.82
N PHE A 31 17.26 -5.43 -4.13
CA PHE A 31 18.29 -5.88 -5.07
C PHE A 31 19.44 -4.88 -5.19
N THR A 32 19.14 -3.58 -5.22
CA THR A 32 20.17 -2.52 -5.13
C THR A 32 21.02 -2.69 -3.87
N ALA A 33 20.40 -2.93 -2.71
CA ALA A 33 21.13 -3.16 -1.47
C ALA A 33 22.01 -4.43 -1.49
N GLU A 34 21.62 -5.47 -2.25
CA GLU A 34 22.46 -6.66 -2.45
C GLU A 34 23.68 -6.36 -3.33
N LEU A 35 23.52 -5.54 -4.38
CA LEU A 35 24.64 -5.09 -5.24
C LEU A 35 25.60 -4.19 -4.46
N ASP A 36 25.07 -3.20 -3.74
CA ASP A 36 25.84 -2.26 -2.92
C ASP A 36 26.62 -3.00 -1.83
N GLY A 37 25.96 -3.92 -1.10
CA GLY A 37 26.61 -4.70 -0.04
C GLY A 37 27.68 -5.67 -0.56
N ALA A 38 27.68 -5.94 -1.87
CA ALA A 38 28.68 -6.75 -2.55
C ALA A 38 29.75 -5.93 -3.28
N ASP A 39 29.73 -4.61 -3.14
CA ASP A 39 30.61 -3.65 -3.81
C ASP A 39 30.61 -3.81 -5.35
N ILE A 40 29.49 -4.22 -5.94
CA ILE A 40 29.36 -4.39 -7.40
C ILE A 40 28.97 -3.04 -8.02
N ALA A 41 29.80 -2.52 -8.92
CA ALA A 41 29.46 -1.30 -9.65
C ALA A 41 28.27 -1.55 -10.60
N HIS A 42 27.28 -0.66 -10.58
CA HIS A 42 26.09 -0.74 -11.42
C HIS A 42 25.55 0.64 -11.79
N GLY A 43 24.78 0.69 -12.88
CA GLY A 43 23.99 1.85 -13.28
C GLY A 43 22.61 1.85 -12.62
N ALA A 44 21.62 2.42 -13.33
CA ALA A 44 20.25 2.53 -12.80
C ALA A 44 19.58 1.15 -12.63
N VAL A 45 18.93 0.95 -11.48
CA VAL A 45 18.04 -0.19 -11.20
C VAL A 45 16.60 0.27 -11.46
N THR A 46 16.03 -0.18 -12.58
CA THR A 46 14.67 0.17 -13.00
C THR A 46 13.74 -1.00 -12.75
N TRP A 47 12.58 -0.77 -12.15
CA TRP A 47 11.59 -1.81 -11.89
C TRP A 47 10.43 -1.75 -12.87
N PHE A 48 9.81 -2.91 -13.08
CA PHE A 48 8.65 -3.10 -13.92
C PHE A 48 7.67 -4.02 -13.20
N ALA A 49 6.38 -3.79 -13.41
CA ALA A 49 5.35 -4.56 -12.74
C ALA A 49 4.07 -4.56 -13.56
N ALA A 50 3.38 -5.69 -13.54
CA ALA A 50 2.03 -5.85 -14.08
C ALA A 50 1.31 -6.90 -13.24
N PRO A 51 -0.02 -7.08 -13.37
CA PRO A 51 -0.78 -8.04 -12.56
C PRO A 51 -0.11 -9.41 -12.40
N ARG A 52 0.61 -9.89 -13.42
CA ARG A 52 1.21 -11.23 -13.46
C ARG A 52 2.74 -11.24 -13.48
N ARG A 53 3.40 -10.14 -13.10
CA ARG A 53 4.87 -10.07 -13.11
C ARG A 53 5.46 -9.04 -12.15
N LEU A 54 6.64 -9.37 -11.64
CA LEU A 54 7.59 -8.43 -11.04
C LEU A 54 8.90 -8.56 -11.79
N ALA A 55 9.49 -7.44 -12.21
CA ALA A 55 10.77 -7.45 -12.89
C ALA A 55 11.63 -6.25 -12.52
N LEU A 56 12.94 -6.39 -12.69
CA LEU A 56 13.87 -5.27 -12.66
C LEU A 56 14.95 -5.42 -13.74
N LYS A 57 15.46 -4.28 -14.19
CA LYS A 57 16.58 -4.16 -15.12
C LYS A 57 17.67 -3.33 -14.47
N VAL A 58 18.89 -3.83 -14.45
CA VAL A 58 20.07 -3.12 -13.94
C VAL A 58 20.95 -2.76 -15.12
N ALA A 59 21.11 -1.46 -15.36
CA ALA A 59 22.01 -0.96 -16.39
C ALA A 59 23.48 -1.06 -15.93
N ASP A 60 24.39 -1.08 -16.89
CA ASP A 60 25.84 -0.94 -16.70
C ASP A 60 26.46 -1.83 -15.60
N LEU A 61 25.96 -3.06 -15.44
CA LEU A 61 26.41 -3.96 -14.38
C LEU A 61 27.84 -4.44 -14.64
N ALA A 62 28.71 -4.29 -13.65
CA ALA A 62 30.07 -4.80 -13.70
C ALA A 62 30.09 -6.33 -13.82
N ALA A 63 31.08 -6.86 -14.55
CA ALA A 63 31.20 -8.31 -14.76
C ALA A 63 31.68 -9.07 -13.51
N SER A 64 32.37 -8.40 -12.59
CA SER A 64 32.88 -8.99 -11.35
C SER A 64 32.89 -7.97 -10.21
N GLN A 65 32.93 -8.48 -8.99
CA GLN A 65 33.32 -7.69 -7.83
C GLN A 65 34.74 -7.14 -8.01
N PRO A 66 35.09 -6.00 -7.38
CA PRO A 66 36.46 -5.56 -7.31
C PRO A 66 37.31 -6.56 -6.52
N ASP A 67 38.57 -6.71 -6.93
CA ASP A 67 39.56 -7.41 -6.12
C ASP A 67 39.73 -6.65 -4.80
N ARG A 68 39.81 -7.39 -3.71
CA ARG A 68 39.90 -6.83 -2.35
C ARG A 68 41.11 -7.37 -1.63
N GLU A 69 41.82 -6.47 -0.96
CA GLU A 69 42.90 -6.84 -0.07
C GLU A 69 42.32 -7.11 1.32
N VAL A 70 42.46 -8.35 1.80
CA VAL A 70 42.01 -8.74 3.12
C VAL A 70 43.22 -8.83 4.04
N GLU A 71 43.25 -7.93 5.02
CA GLU A 71 44.23 -7.94 6.09
C GLU A 71 43.82 -8.90 7.20
N LYS A 72 44.60 -9.97 7.39
CA LYS A 72 44.50 -10.85 8.56
C LYS A 72 45.61 -10.50 9.53
N ARG A 73 45.23 -10.07 10.74
CA ARG A 73 46.19 -9.79 11.81
C ARG A 73 46.47 -11.06 12.61
N GLY A 74 47.74 -11.35 12.81
CA GLY A 74 48.23 -12.45 13.64
C GLY A 74 48.58 -12.02 15.06
N PRO A 75 49.24 -12.90 15.82
CA PRO A 75 49.73 -12.60 17.16
C PRO A 75 50.68 -11.39 17.17
N ALA A 76 50.78 -10.72 18.32
CA ALA A 76 51.80 -9.68 18.53
C ALA A 76 53.20 -10.29 18.37
N ILE A 77 54.16 -9.53 17.83
CA ILE A 77 55.54 -10.01 17.62
C ILE A 77 56.16 -10.55 18.91
N SER A 78 55.86 -9.91 20.05
CA SER A 78 56.29 -10.36 21.39
C SER A 78 55.72 -11.72 21.83
N GLN A 79 54.65 -12.19 21.18
CA GLN A 79 54.00 -13.48 21.41
C GLN A 79 54.17 -14.44 20.22
N ALA A 80 54.62 -13.93 19.08
CA ALA A 80 54.81 -14.68 17.85
C ALA A 80 56.14 -15.43 17.82
N PHE A 81 57.16 -14.95 18.55
CA PHE A 81 58.49 -15.57 18.64
C PHE A 81 58.89 -15.86 20.09
N GLY A 82 59.47 -17.03 20.32
CA GLY A 82 60.00 -17.45 21.61
C GLY A 82 61.34 -16.79 21.96
N PRO A 83 61.88 -17.04 23.17
CA PRO A 83 63.17 -16.47 23.63
C PRO A 83 64.38 -16.90 22.77
N ASP A 84 64.25 -18.00 22.04
CA ASP A 84 65.21 -18.58 21.10
C ASP A 84 65.06 -18.04 19.66
N GLY A 85 64.13 -17.10 19.44
CA GLY A 85 63.83 -16.53 18.13
C GLY A 85 62.99 -17.42 17.23
N GLN A 86 62.51 -18.58 17.71
CA GLN A 86 61.69 -19.50 16.92
C GLN A 86 60.21 -19.11 16.96
N PRO A 87 59.44 -19.33 15.87
CA PRO A 87 58.01 -19.08 15.86
C PRO A 87 57.26 -19.89 16.93
N THR A 88 56.32 -19.27 17.62
CA THR A 88 55.45 -19.98 18.56
C THR A 88 54.40 -20.79 17.81
N LYS A 89 53.85 -21.84 18.46
CA LYS A 89 52.74 -22.63 17.88
C LYS A 89 51.53 -21.78 17.46
N ALA A 90 51.31 -20.65 18.13
CA ALA A 90 50.26 -19.70 17.78
C ALA A 90 50.55 -18.96 16.47
N ALA A 91 51.80 -18.51 16.26
CA ALA A 91 52.22 -17.91 15.00
C ALA A 91 52.20 -18.93 13.85
N GLU A 92 52.69 -20.15 14.07
CA GLU A 92 52.65 -21.23 13.08
C GLU A 92 51.23 -21.65 12.70
N GLY A 93 50.34 -21.77 13.68
CA GLY A 93 48.93 -22.11 13.46
C GLY A 93 48.19 -21.01 12.69
N TRP A 94 48.44 -19.75 13.02
CA TRP A 94 47.89 -18.61 12.31
C TRP A 94 48.40 -18.52 10.87
N ALA A 95 49.72 -18.64 10.65
CA ALA A 95 50.33 -18.60 9.32
C ALA A 95 49.79 -19.73 8.43
N ARG A 96 49.70 -20.96 8.98
CA ARG A 96 49.08 -22.10 8.28
C ARG A 96 47.62 -21.85 7.93
N GLY A 97 46.85 -21.23 8.82
CA GLY A 97 45.45 -20.82 8.56
C GLY A 97 45.32 -19.72 7.49
N CYS A 98 46.41 -18.99 7.21
CA CYS A 98 46.51 -18.02 6.13
C CYS A 98 47.10 -18.60 4.83
N GLY A 99 47.56 -19.86 4.85
CA GLY A 99 48.19 -20.53 3.70
C GLY A 99 49.66 -20.10 3.45
N ILE A 100 50.29 -19.45 4.42
CA ILE A 100 51.68 -18.95 4.34
C ILE A 100 52.56 -19.58 5.43
N THR A 101 53.87 -19.39 5.34
CA THR A 101 54.80 -19.63 6.46
C THR A 101 54.98 -18.36 7.30
N VAL A 102 55.47 -18.49 8.54
CA VAL A 102 55.60 -17.32 9.46
C VAL A 102 56.60 -16.29 8.93
N ASP A 103 57.63 -16.73 8.21
CA ASP A 103 58.62 -15.89 7.54
C ASP A 103 58.06 -15.10 6.35
N GLN A 104 56.93 -15.52 5.78
CA GLN A 104 56.22 -14.82 4.71
C GLN A 104 55.24 -13.75 5.23
N ALA A 105 55.07 -13.63 6.55
CA ALA A 105 54.17 -12.66 7.15
C ALA A 105 54.82 -11.26 7.22
N GLU A 106 54.03 -10.26 6.90
CA GLU A 106 54.40 -8.85 7.08
C GLU A 106 54.27 -8.45 8.56
N ARG A 107 54.76 -7.25 8.89
CA ARG A 107 54.62 -6.67 10.22
C ARG A 107 53.80 -5.38 10.17
N LEU A 108 52.85 -5.27 11.10
CA LEU A 108 52.06 -4.06 11.30
C LEU A 108 52.48 -3.41 12.62
N THR A 109 53.10 -2.23 12.54
CA THR A 109 53.43 -1.41 13.71
C THR A 109 52.24 -0.48 14.02
N THR A 110 51.77 -0.48 15.27
CA THR A 110 50.78 0.49 15.78
C THR A 110 51.23 1.03 17.13
N ASP A 111 50.57 2.06 17.65
CA ASP A 111 50.88 2.67 18.96
C ASP A 111 50.83 1.68 20.13
N LYS A 112 50.20 0.51 19.94
CA LYS A 112 50.05 -0.55 20.96
C LYS A 112 51.04 -1.72 20.81
N GLY A 113 51.98 -1.67 19.86
CA GLY A 113 52.96 -2.74 19.61
C GLY A 113 53.17 -3.09 18.13
N GLU A 114 53.74 -4.26 17.86
CA GLU A 114 53.98 -4.78 16.51
C GLU A 114 53.28 -6.15 16.38
N TRP A 115 52.61 -6.44 15.27
CA TRP A 115 51.91 -7.72 15.02
C TRP A 115 52.30 -8.31 13.69
N LEU A 116 52.17 -9.64 13.58
CA LEU A 116 52.17 -10.29 12.28
C LEU A 116 50.94 -9.86 11.47
N LEU A 117 51.12 -9.67 10.17
CA LEU A 117 50.08 -9.28 9.22
C LEU A 117 50.20 -10.16 7.98
N TYR A 118 49.06 -10.57 7.45
CA TYR A 118 48.98 -11.18 6.13
C TYR A 118 47.98 -10.40 5.29
N ARG A 119 48.44 -9.91 4.14
CA ARG A 119 47.62 -9.28 3.10
C ARG A 119 47.33 -10.30 2.03
N ALA A 120 46.09 -10.78 1.98
CA ALA A 120 45.62 -11.65 0.91
C ALA A 120 44.91 -10.80 -0.15
N GLN A 121 45.36 -10.87 -1.40
CA GLN A 121 44.55 -10.44 -2.53
C GLN A 121 43.46 -11.48 -2.78
N MET A 122 42.22 -11.14 -2.41
CA MET A 122 41.05 -11.92 -2.77
C MET A 122 40.50 -11.40 -4.09
N LYS A 123 40.63 -12.24 -5.13
CA LYS A 123 40.03 -11.97 -6.43
C LYS A 123 38.52 -11.84 -6.29
N GLY A 124 37.94 -10.82 -6.91
CA GLY A 124 36.49 -10.62 -6.95
C GLY A 124 35.78 -11.78 -7.64
N GLN A 125 34.57 -12.10 -7.17
CA GLN A 125 33.75 -13.14 -7.79
C GLN A 125 33.07 -12.60 -9.06
N ALA A 126 32.84 -13.47 -10.05
CA ALA A 126 32.05 -13.12 -11.22
C ALA A 126 30.60 -12.83 -10.80
N VAL A 127 30.04 -11.72 -11.29
CA VAL A 127 28.68 -11.32 -10.90
C VAL A 127 27.65 -12.35 -11.33
N SER A 128 27.86 -13.03 -12.47
CA SER A 128 27.02 -14.14 -12.93
C SER A 128 26.80 -15.24 -11.88
N GLU A 129 27.78 -15.49 -11.01
CA GLU A 129 27.69 -16.49 -9.95
C GLU A 129 26.90 -16.01 -8.72
N LEU A 130 26.69 -14.70 -8.60
CA LEU A 130 26.04 -14.05 -7.46
C LEU A 130 24.56 -13.72 -7.70
N LEU A 131 24.17 -13.52 -8.96
CA LEU A 131 22.86 -12.97 -9.33
C LEU A 131 21.67 -13.82 -8.86
N VAL A 132 21.77 -15.15 -8.87
CA VAL A 132 20.69 -16.06 -8.43
C VAL A 132 20.43 -15.88 -6.93
N ASP A 133 21.50 -15.87 -6.14
CA ASP A 133 21.44 -15.74 -4.68
C ASP A 133 20.99 -14.34 -4.26
N MET A 134 21.50 -13.29 -4.92
CA MET A 134 21.06 -11.91 -4.71
C MET A 134 19.58 -11.74 -5.00
N THR A 135 19.11 -12.30 -6.12
CA THR A 135 17.69 -12.28 -6.49
C THR A 135 16.84 -12.98 -5.43
N SER A 136 17.26 -14.16 -5.00
CA SER A 136 16.55 -14.94 -3.99
C SER A 136 16.46 -14.20 -2.64
N ARG A 137 17.55 -13.58 -2.18
CA ARG A 137 17.57 -12.78 -0.94
C ARG A 137 16.72 -11.51 -1.07
N ALA A 138 16.74 -10.85 -2.23
CA ALA A 138 15.94 -9.66 -2.46
C ALA A 138 14.43 -9.96 -2.45
N LEU A 139 14.02 -11.08 -3.05
CA LEU A 139 12.63 -11.56 -3.03
C LEU A 139 12.19 -12.02 -1.62
N ALA A 140 13.07 -12.64 -0.85
CA ALA A 140 12.77 -13.09 0.51
C ALA A 140 12.49 -11.93 1.49
N LYS A 141 13.01 -10.72 1.20
CA LYS A 141 12.83 -9.50 1.99
C LYS A 141 11.58 -8.69 1.63
N LEU A 142 10.73 -9.18 0.72
CA LEU A 142 9.53 -8.44 0.30
C LEU A 142 8.52 -8.29 1.45
N PRO A 143 7.85 -7.12 1.56
CA PRO A 143 6.84 -6.87 2.60
C PRO A 143 5.51 -7.56 2.27
N ILE A 144 5.50 -8.89 2.25
CA ILE A 144 4.32 -9.70 1.92
C ILE A 144 3.48 -9.93 3.19
N PRO A 145 2.24 -9.42 3.28
CA PRO A 145 1.43 -9.54 4.50
C PRO A 145 1.09 -10.99 4.85
N LYS A 146 0.90 -11.82 3.83
CA LYS A 146 0.56 -13.24 3.97
C LYS A 146 1.18 -14.03 2.83
N LEU A 147 2.16 -14.85 3.17
CA LEU A 147 2.74 -15.82 2.27
C LEU A 147 1.77 -16.97 2.02
N MET A 148 1.80 -17.51 0.81
CA MET A 148 1.00 -18.66 0.40
C MET A 148 1.92 -19.83 0.05
N ARG A 149 1.45 -21.05 0.35
CA ARG A 149 2.05 -22.32 -0.06
C ARG A 149 1.09 -23.01 -1.02
N TRP A 150 1.61 -23.69 -2.04
CA TRP A 150 0.79 -24.32 -3.09
C TRP A 150 1.18 -25.77 -3.32
N ALA A 151 0.14 -26.60 -3.49
CA ALA A 151 0.25 -28.04 -3.68
C ALA A 151 1.11 -28.69 -2.56
N ASP A 152 2.03 -29.54 -2.96
CA ASP A 152 3.01 -30.25 -2.14
C ASP A 152 4.36 -29.53 -2.05
N LYS A 153 4.49 -28.30 -2.57
CA LYS A 153 5.73 -27.53 -2.53
C LYS A 153 5.91 -26.81 -1.20
N ASP A 154 7.13 -26.80 -0.68
CA ASP A 154 7.49 -26.02 0.52
C ASP A 154 7.79 -24.55 0.24
N THR A 155 8.02 -24.19 -1.04
CA THR A 155 8.26 -22.80 -1.46
C THR A 155 7.04 -21.92 -1.19
N GLN A 156 7.30 -20.76 -0.59
CA GLN A 156 6.28 -19.76 -0.30
C GLN A 156 6.55 -18.46 -1.07
N PHE A 157 5.50 -17.87 -1.63
CA PHE A 157 5.54 -16.54 -2.22
C PHE A 157 4.13 -15.90 -2.16
N VAL A 158 3.96 -14.68 -2.66
CA VAL A 158 2.64 -14.02 -2.65
C VAL A 158 1.62 -14.72 -3.55
N ARG A 159 2.07 -15.28 -4.67
CA ARG A 159 1.27 -16.04 -5.67
C ARG A 159 2.14 -17.11 -6.35
N PRO A 160 1.54 -18.15 -6.94
CA PRO A 160 2.28 -19.15 -7.70
C PRO A 160 3.16 -18.50 -8.78
N VAL A 161 4.43 -18.93 -8.83
CA VAL A 161 5.41 -18.54 -9.84
C VAL A 161 5.41 -19.57 -10.96
N HIS A 162 5.45 -19.10 -12.20
CA HIS A 162 5.42 -19.92 -13.40
C HIS A 162 6.70 -19.86 -14.21
N THR A 163 7.30 -18.67 -14.32
CA THR A 163 8.51 -18.43 -15.09
C THR A 163 9.48 -17.57 -14.30
N VAL A 164 10.76 -17.84 -14.49
CA VAL A 164 11.87 -17.01 -14.01
C VAL A 164 12.73 -16.72 -15.23
N THR A 165 12.72 -15.48 -15.71
CA THR A 165 13.66 -15.04 -16.76
C THR A 165 14.82 -14.34 -16.10
N LEU A 166 16.04 -14.80 -16.35
CA LEU A 166 17.24 -14.31 -15.69
C LEU A 166 18.38 -14.18 -16.71
N LEU A 167 18.66 -12.96 -17.17
CA LEU A 167 19.61 -12.69 -18.25
C LEU A 167 20.66 -11.65 -17.83
N LEU A 168 21.91 -11.87 -18.21
CA LEU A 168 22.97 -10.86 -18.21
C LEU A 168 23.41 -10.63 -19.66
N GLY A 169 23.00 -9.50 -20.24
CA GLY A 169 23.09 -9.29 -21.69
C GLY A 169 22.28 -10.36 -22.43
N SER A 170 22.95 -11.18 -23.24
CA SER A 170 22.34 -12.32 -23.96
C SER A 170 22.37 -13.64 -23.19
N ASP A 171 23.12 -13.69 -22.09
CA ASP A 171 23.48 -14.93 -21.45
C ASP A 171 22.47 -15.29 -20.37
N VAL A 172 22.03 -16.54 -20.36
CA VAL A 172 21.13 -17.07 -19.32
C VAL A 172 21.95 -17.33 -18.06
N ILE A 173 21.51 -16.75 -16.96
CA ILE A 173 22.07 -17.06 -15.65
C ILE A 173 21.34 -18.29 -15.10
N GLU A 174 21.97 -19.45 -15.20
CA GLU A 174 21.39 -20.72 -14.74
C GLU A 174 21.23 -20.75 -13.21
N GLY A 175 20.05 -21.13 -12.75
CA GLY A 175 19.73 -21.22 -11.33
C GLY A 175 18.28 -21.60 -11.09
N GLU A 176 17.88 -21.62 -9.82
CA GLU A 176 16.51 -21.87 -9.40
C GLU A 176 16.07 -20.79 -8.43
N ILE A 177 14.96 -20.12 -8.72
CA ILE A 177 14.36 -19.09 -7.88
C ILE A 177 12.92 -19.51 -7.62
N LEU A 178 12.52 -19.54 -6.34
CA LEU A 178 11.17 -19.90 -5.92
C LEU A 178 10.68 -21.24 -6.52
N GLY A 179 11.58 -22.23 -6.62
CA GLY A 179 11.25 -23.56 -7.13
C GLY A 179 11.08 -23.64 -8.66
N ILE A 180 11.53 -22.61 -9.40
CA ILE A 180 11.43 -22.51 -10.86
C ILE A 180 12.83 -22.25 -11.44
N LYS A 181 13.23 -23.06 -12.43
CA LYS A 181 14.49 -22.88 -13.14
C LYS A 181 14.47 -21.60 -13.95
N SER A 182 15.57 -20.85 -13.92
CA SER A 182 15.74 -19.67 -14.77
C SER A 182 15.84 -20.04 -16.25
N GLY A 183 15.43 -19.11 -17.11
CA GLY A 183 15.51 -19.26 -18.56
C GLY A 183 15.31 -17.94 -19.29
N ARG A 184 14.85 -18.04 -20.54
CA ARG A 184 14.55 -16.91 -21.45
C ARG A 184 13.06 -16.68 -21.66
N THR A 185 12.24 -17.55 -21.07
CA THR A 185 10.81 -17.62 -21.35
C THR A 185 10.05 -16.57 -20.57
N ILE A 186 9.40 -15.68 -21.30
CA ILE A 186 8.47 -14.68 -20.78
C ILE A 186 7.07 -14.97 -21.30
N ARG A 187 6.06 -14.54 -20.54
CA ARG A 187 4.65 -14.70 -20.91
C ARG A 187 4.05 -13.36 -21.31
N GLY A 188 3.29 -13.36 -22.39
CA GLY A 188 2.49 -12.22 -22.82
C GLY A 188 1.15 -12.15 -22.11
N HIS A 189 0.27 -11.32 -22.66
CA HIS A 189 -1.09 -11.14 -22.18
C HIS A 189 -1.89 -12.45 -22.31
N ARG A 190 -2.84 -12.68 -21.40
CA ARG A 190 -3.58 -13.97 -21.34
C ARG A 190 -4.42 -14.26 -22.59
N PHE A 191 -4.89 -13.21 -23.25
CA PHE A 191 -5.86 -13.29 -24.35
C PHE A 191 -5.40 -12.57 -25.63
N MET A 192 -4.29 -11.85 -25.58
CA MET A 192 -3.83 -11.00 -26.69
C MET A 192 -2.34 -11.20 -26.91
N GLY A 193 -1.88 -10.92 -28.14
CA GLY A 193 -0.48 -11.11 -28.48
C GLY A 193 -0.04 -12.58 -28.39
N GLU A 194 1.26 -12.78 -28.29
CA GLU A 194 1.90 -14.09 -28.14
C GLU A 194 1.89 -14.51 -26.67
N ALA A 195 1.27 -15.65 -26.37
CA ALA A 195 1.04 -16.09 -24.98
C ALA A 195 2.34 -16.39 -24.21
N GLU A 196 3.33 -16.97 -24.88
CA GLU A 196 4.63 -17.32 -24.32
C GLU A 196 5.69 -17.26 -25.42
N PHE A 197 6.83 -16.62 -25.14
CA PHE A 197 7.92 -16.46 -26.08
C PHE A 197 9.25 -16.23 -25.37
N THR A 198 10.34 -16.29 -26.14
CA THR A 198 11.70 -16.09 -25.62
C THR A 198 12.20 -14.67 -25.88
N ILE A 199 12.97 -14.16 -24.92
CA ILE A 199 13.76 -12.93 -25.05
C ILE A 199 15.22 -13.29 -25.38
N ASP A 200 15.83 -12.53 -26.30
CA ASP A 200 17.20 -12.80 -26.74
C ASP A 200 18.27 -12.09 -25.95
N ASN A 201 17.96 -10.88 -25.51
CA ASN A 201 18.87 -10.03 -24.75
C ASN A 201 18.06 -9.20 -23.75
N ALA A 202 18.63 -8.99 -22.55
CA ALA A 202 18.04 -8.20 -21.47
C ALA A 202 17.56 -6.80 -21.91
N GLU A 203 18.20 -6.17 -22.90
CA GLU A 203 17.83 -4.84 -23.39
C GLU A 203 16.49 -4.79 -24.14
N GLN A 204 16.01 -5.92 -24.65
CA GLN A 204 14.72 -5.99 -25.33
C GLN A 204 13.56 -5.77 -24.36
N TYR A 205 13.80 -5.87 -23.05
CA TYR A 205 12.81 -5.60 -22.02
C TYR A 205 12.73 -4.11 -21.68
N PRO A 206 11.52 -3.50 -21.59
CA PRO A 206 10.19 -4.11 -21.71
C PRO A 206 9.58 -4.07 -23.13
N ALA A 207 10.26 -3.49 -24.13
CA ALA A 207 9.69 -3.25 -25.46
C ALA A 207 9.12 -4.51 -26.13
N ILE A 208 9.81 -5.65 -26.01
CA ILE A 208 9.38 -6.92 -26.59
C ILE A 208 8.03 -7.42 -26.03
N LEU A 209 7.74 -7.12 -24.76
CA LEU A 209 6.45 -7.44 -24.14
C LEU A 209 5.31 -6.60 -24.72
N ARG A 210 5.58 -5.33 -25.02
CA ARG A 210 4.61 -4.44 -25.66
C ARG A 210 4.31 -4.89 -27.09
N GLU A 211 5.36 -5.17 -27.86
CA GLU A 211 5.27 -5.47 -29.30
C GLU A 211 4.66 -6.84 -29.58
N ARG A 212 5.16 -7.89 -28.91
CA ARG A 212 4.73 -9.27 -29.15
C ARG A 212 3.69 -9.75 -28.16
N GLY A 213 3.89 -9.41 -26.89
CA GLY A 213 3.07 -9.91 -25.79
C GLY A 213 1.81 -9.09 -25.49
N LYS A 214 1.62 -7.90 -26.08
CA LYS A 214 0.54 -6.96 -25.71
C LYS A 214 0.53 -6.67 -24.19
N VAL A 215 1.70 -6.42 -23.59
CA VAL A 215 1.83 -6.07 -22.16
C VAL A 215 2.62 -4.77 -22.00
N MET A 216 2.04 -3.80 -21.29
CA MET A 216 2.74 -2.61 -20.81
C MET A 216 3.30 -2.91 -19.41
N ALA A 217 4.56 -3.34 -19.36
CA ALA A 217 5.24 -3.68 -18.10
C ALA A 217 5.77 -2.46 -17.34
N ASP A 218 6.02 -1.35 -18.04
CA ASP A 218 6.33 -0.07 -17.40
C ASP A 218 5.08 0.47 -16.71
N TYR A 219 5.15 0.48 -15.38
CA TYR A 219 4.02 0.84 -14.53
C TYR A 219 3.69 2.32 -14.62
N ALA A 220 4.69 3.19 -14.69
CA ALA A 220 4.51 4.63 -14.75
C ALA A 220 3.93 5.05 -16.10
N GLU A 221 4.43 4.45 -17.20
CA GLU A 221 3.87 4.65 -18.54
C GLU A 221 2.40 4.19 -18.59
N ARG A 222 2.10 2.99 -18.09
CA ARG A 222 0.72 2.46 -18.06
C ARG A 222 -0.22 3.37 -17.25
N LYS A 223 0.23 3.84 -16.08
CA LYS A 223 -0.54 4.78 -15.23
C LYS A 223 -0.83 6.09 -15.97
N ALA A 224 0.16 6.63 -16.67
CA ALA A 224 0.02 7.87 -17.43
C ALA A 224 -0.98 7.73 -18.58
N VAL A 225 -0.95 6.60 -19.31
CA VAL A 225 -1.92 6.29 -20.37
C VAL A 225 -3.33 6.20 -19.81
N ILE A 226 -3.55 5.41 -18.74
CA ILE A 226 -4.87 5.28 -18.11
C ILE A 226 -5.41 6.64 -17.68
N LYS A 227 -4.57 7.45 -17.04
CA LYS A 227 -4.96 8.79 -16.58
C LYS A 227 -5.37 9.68 -17.74
N ALA A 228 -4.52 9.81 -18.75
CA ALA A 228 -4.77 10.68 -19.90
C ALA A 228 -6.04 10.28 -20.66
N ASP A 229 -6.24 8.98 -20.88
CA ASP A 229 -7.41 8.47 -21.60
C ASP A 229 -8.70 8.61 -20.77
N ALA A 230 -8.64 8.42 -19.45
CA ALA A 230 -9.78 8.66 -18.56
C ALA A 230 -10.15 10.15 -18.48
N GLU A 231 -9.17 11.04 -18.39
CA GLU A 231 -9.40 12.50 -18.44
C GLU A 231 -10.05 12.90 -19.77
N LYS A 232 -9.54 12.39 -20.89
CA LYS A 232 -10.11 12.62 -22.22
C LYS A 232 -11.54 12.09 -22.35
N ALA A 233 -11.82 10.89 -21.84
CA ALA A 233 -13.15 10.31 -21.85
C ALA A 233 -14.16 11.14 -21.03
N ALA A 234 -13.75 11.64 -19.86
CA ALA A 234 -14.59 12.49 -19.03
C ALA A 234 -14.86 13.85 -19.68
N GLN A 235 -13.82 14.47 -20.26
CA GLN A 235 -13.92 15.75 -20.97
C GLN A 235 -14.88 15.67 -22.16
N ALA A 236 -14.95 14.53 -22.86
CA ALA A 236 -15.89 14.32 -23.96
C ALA A 236 -17.37 14.40 -23.51
N LEU A 237 -17.66 14.16 -22.23
CA LEU A 237 -18.98 14.36 -21.62
C LEU A 237 -19.17 15.76 -21.01
N GLY A 238 -18.15 16.62 -21.05
CA GLY A 238 -18.13 17.88 -20.31
C GLY A 238 -17.94 17.72 -18.80
N GLY A 239 -17.50 16.54 -18.35
CA GLY A 239 -17.27 16.21 -16.95
C GLY A 239 -15.79 16.01 -16.59
N GLN A 240 -15.55 15.61 -15.35
CA GLN A 240 -14.26 15.30 -14.76
C GLN A 240 -14.32 13.94 -14.06
N ALA A 241 -13.37 13.06 -14.37
CA ALA A 241 -13.25 11.78 -13.69
C ALA A 241 -12.63 11.96 -12.29
N ASP A 242 -13.17 11.26 -11.30
CA ASP A 242 -12.50 11.09 -10.01
C ASP A 242 -11.35 10.08 -10.15
N LEU A 243 -10.15 10.62 -10.31
CA LEU A 243 -8.88 9.90 -10.43
C LEU A 243 -8.05 10.01 -9.15
N THR A 244 -8.65 9.78 -7.98
CA THR A 244 -7.85 9.65 -6.74
C THR A 244 -6.67 8.71 -6.96
N ASP A 245 -5.48 9.12 -6.51
CA ASP A 245 -4.23 8.41 -6.77
C ASP A 245 -4.30 6.94 -6.37
N SER A 246 -4.89 6.63 -5.21
CA SER A 246 -5.07 5.26 -4.72
C SER A 246 -5.90 4.38 -5.65
N LEU A 247 -6.98 4.90 -6.22
CA LEU A 247 -7.81 4.15 -7.17
C LEU A 247 -7.09 4.00 -8.51
N LEU A 248 -6.43 5.05 -9.00
CA LEU A 248 -5.66 4.99 -10.25
C LEU A 248 -4.53 3.98 -10.14
N GLU A 249 -3.85 3.91 -9.00
CA GLU A 249 -2.84 2.88 -8.67
C GLU A 249 -3.45 1.47 -8.68
N GLU A 250 -4.58 1.27 -8.00
CA GLU A 250 -5.26 -0.02 -7.96
C GLU A 250 -5.68 -0.48 -9.36
N VAL A 251 -6.27 0.41 -10.17
CA VAL A 251 -6.65 0.13 -11.56
C VAL A 251 -5.45 -0.15 -12.44
N THR A 252 -4.36 0.61 -12.31
CA THR A 252 -3.10 0.36 -13.03
C THR A 252 -2.54 -1.02 -12.70
N SER A 253 -2.73 -1.49 -11.46
CA SER A 253 -2.28 -2.80 -11.01
C SER A 253 -3.19 -3.97 -11.41
N LEU A 254 -4.36 -3.70 -11.99
CA LEU A 254 -5.33 -4.72 -12.43
C LEU A 254 -5.19 -5.09 -13.91
N VAL A 255 -4.50 -4.29 -14.71
CA VAL A 255 -4.43 -4.47 -16.16
C VAL A 255 -3.00 -4.52 -16.68
N GLU A 256 -2.74 -5.40 -17.65
CA GLU A 256 -1.50 -5.48 -18.41
C GLU A 256 -1.55 -4.61 -19.67
N TRP A 257 -2.74 -4.43 -20.27
CA TRP A 257 -2.98 -3.63 -21.46
C TRP A 257 -4.25 -2.78 -21.28
N PRO A 258 -4.12 -1.51 -20.84
CA PRO A 258 -5.29 -0.68 -20.55
C PRO A 258 -6.05 -0.28 -21.81
N VAL A 259 -7.37 -0.48 -21.79
CA VAL A 259 -8.32 0.10 -22.74
C VAL A 259 -9.39 0.83 -21.94
N VAL A 260 -9.37 2.15 -21.97
CA VAL A 260 -10.33 2.99 -21.24
C VAL A 260 -11.66 3.02 -21.97
N LEU A 261 -12.72 2.65 -21.26
CA LEU A 261 -14.09 2.63 -21.76
C LEU A 261 -15.01 3.40 -20.81
N MET A 262 -16.16 3.80 -21.34
CA MET A 262 -17.13 4.61 -20.64
C MET A 262 -18.49 3.92 -20.68
N ALA A 263 -19.18 3.94 -19.55
CA ALA A 263 -20.50 3.36 -19.37
C ALA A 263 -21.41 4.33 -18.60
N LYS A 264 -22.70 4.00 -18.57
CA LYS A 264 -23.72 4.79 -17.86
C LYS A 264 -24.58 3.92 -16.95
N PHE A 265 -25.25 4.57 -16.02
CA PHE A 265 -26.32 3.97 -15.22
C PHE A 265 -27.58 4.83 -15.30
N GLU A 266 -28.72 4.32 -14.84
CA GLU A 266 -29.97 5.07 -14.92
C GLU A 266 -29.97 6.29 -13.98
N GLU A 267 -30.42 7.45 -14.51
CA GLU A 267 -30.45 8.73 -13.77
C GLU A 267 -31.21 8.67 -12.44
N LYS A 268 -32.20 7.78 -12.31
CA LYS A 268 -32.94 7.58 -11.05
C LYS A 268 -32.04 7.26 -9.85
N PHE A 269 -30.86 6.67 -10.09
CA PHE A 269 -29.94 6.37 -8.99
C PHE A 269 -29.35 7.64 -8.38
N LEU A 270 -29.33 8.77 -9.10
CA LEU A 270 -28.85 10.06 -8.59
C LEU A 270 -29.75 10.64 -7.48
N ASP A 271 -30.92 10.05 -7.21
CA ASP A 271 -31.75 10.37 -6.04
C ASP A 271 -31.16 9.81 -4.73
N VAL A 272 -30.21 8.87 -4.83
CA VAL A 272 -29.44 8.32 -3.71
C VAL A 272 -28.23 9.21 -3.44
N PRO A 273 -27.83 9.43 -2.18
CA PRO A 273 -26.60 10.15 -1.86
C PRO A 273 -25.40 9.64 -2.66
N SER A 274 -24.71 10.58 -3.30
CA SER A 274 -23.61 10.27 -4.22
C SER A 274 -22.52 9.43 -3.56
N GLU A 275 -22.27 9.62 -2.27
CA GLU A 275 -21.25 8.90 -1.51
C GLU A 275 -21.50 7.40 -1.46
N ALA A 276 -22.76 6.96 -1.40
CA ALA A 276 -23.12 5.54 -1.45
C ALA A 276 -22.86 4.94 -2.85
N LEU A 277 -23.26 5.66 -3.91
CA LEU A 277 -23.03 5.22 -5.29
C LEU A 277 -21.54 5.16 -5.63
N VAL A 278 -20.79 6.18 -5.19
CA VAL A 278 -19.34 6.28 -5.37
C VAL A 278 -18.61 5.18 -4.61
N TYR A 279 -19.07 4.84 -3.40
CA TYR A 279 -18.53 3.72 -2.65
C TYR A 279 -18.65 2.41 -3.44
N THR A 280 -19.84 2.10 -3.97
CA THR A 280 -20.05 0.91 -4.82
C THR A 280 -19.16 0.93 -6.07
N MET A 281 -19.13 2.05 -6.80
CA MET A 281 -18.35 2.16 -8.03
C MET A 281 -16.84 2.01 -7.80
N LYS A 282 -16.29 2.68 -6.79
CA LYS A 282 -14.84 2.66 -6.52
C LYS A 282 -14.41 1.41 -5.74
N GLY A 283 -15.20 1.02 -4.74
CA GLY A 283 -14.88 -0.07 -3.82
C GLY A 283 -14.94 -1.44 -4.49
N ASP A 284 -16.08 -1.74 -5.12
CA ASP A 284 -16.37 -3.08 -5.62
C ASP A 284 -15.93 -3.28 -7.07
N GLN A 285 -16.08 -2.23 -7.89
CA GLN A 285 -15.91 -2.34 -9.35
C GLN A 285 -14.71 -1.59 -9.93
N LYS A 286 -14.02 -0.78 -9.11
CA LYS A 286 -12.83 0.00 -9.53
C LYS A 286 -13.11 0.94 -10.69
N TYR A 287 -14.31 1.49 -10.74
CA TYR A 287 -14.70 2.50 -11.71
C TYR A 287 -14.32 3.90 -11.23
N PHE A 288 -14.05 4.79 -12.18
CA PHE A 288 -13.88 6.22 -11.95
C PHE A 288 -15.22 6.92 -12.17
N PRO A 289 -15.90 7.40 -11.12
CA PRO A 289 -17.11 8.20 -11.27
C PRO A 289 -16.82 9.50 -12.02
N VAL A 290 -17.80 9.98 -12.79
CA VAL A 290 -17.68 11.26 -13.52
C VAL A 290 -18.55 12.32 -12.85
N TYR A 291 -17.99 13.51 -12.68
CA TYR A 291 -18.65 14.67 -12.09
C TYR A 291 -18.77 15.79 -13.12
N ASP A 292 -19.83 16.59 -13.01
CA ASP A 292 -19.94 17.81 -13.81
C ASP A 292 -19.06 18.94 -13.26
N LYS A 293 -19.07 20.10 -13.94
CA LYS A 293 -18.31 21.29 -13.53
C LYS A 293 -18.75 21.89 -12.19
N ALA A 294 -19.94 21.55 -11.70
CA ALA A 294 -20.45 21.97 -10.40
C ALA A 294 -20.11 20.97 -9.29
N GLY A 295 -19.41 19.87 -9.61
CA GLY A 295 -19.06 18.81 -8.66
C GLY A 295 -20.22 17.84 -8.38
N LYS A 296 -21.28 17.84 -9.20
CA LYS A 296 -22.38 16.88 -9.07
C LYS A 296 -22.06 15.60 -9.84
N LEU A 297 -22.34 14.46 -9.22
CA LEU A 297 -22.17 13.15 -9.86
C LEU A 297 -23.06 13.04 -11.11
N MET A 298 -22.45 12.64 -12.23
CA MET A 298 -23.13 12.33 -13.48
C MET A 298 -23.53 10.84 -13.52
N PRO A 299 -24.52 10.44 -14.33
CA PRO A 299 -24.92 9.04 -14.50
C PRO A 299 -23.92 8.24 -15.36
N ASN A 300 -22.63 8.53 -15.20
CA ASN A 300 -21.54 8.04 -16.04
C ASN A 300 -20.35 7.61 -15.18
N PHE A 301 -19.68 6.56 -15.64
CA PHE A 301 -18.45 6.10 -15.04
C PHE A 301 -17.49 5.59 -16.12
N ILE A 302 -16.21 5.67 -15.81
CA ILE A 302 -15.12 5.21 -16.66
C ILE A 302 -14.53 3.97 -16.02
N PHE A 303 -14.18 2.97 -16.83
CA PHE A 303 -13.53 1.76 -16.38
C PHE A 303 -12.44 1.36 -17.36
N VAL A 304 -11.52 0.51 -16.93
CA VAL A 304 -10.38 0.08 -17.74
C VAL A 304 -10.50 -1.40 -18.01
N ALA A 305 -10.70 -1.75 -19.28
CA ALA A 305 -10.64 -3.13 -19.74
C ALA A 305 -9.18 -3.54 -19.92
N ASN A 306 -8.89 -4.82 -19.68
CA ASN A 306 -7.58 -5.42 -19.95
C ASN A 306 -7.54 -6.09 -21.34
N ILE A 307 -8.43 -5.70 -22.25
CA ILE A 307 -8.56 -6.31 -23.57
C ILE A 307 -9.00 -5.30 -24.61
N GLU A 308 -8.35 -5.35 -25.78
CA GLU A 308 -8.75 -4.67 -27.00
C GLU A 308 -9.82 -5.52 -27.69
N SER A 309 -11.09 -5.28 -27.36
CA SER A 309 -12.22 -6.03 -27.91
C SER A 309 -12.57 -5.57 -29.33
N SER A 310 -12.93 -6.52 -30.20
CA SER A 310 -13.54 -6.22 -31.50
C SER A 310 -14.97 -5.66 -31.38
N ASP A 311 -15.64 -5.91 -30.26
CA ASP A 311 -16.94 -5.33 -29.92
C ASP A 311 -16.90 -4.71 -28.50
N PRO A 312 -16.47 -3.43 -28.38
CA PRO A 312 -16.44 -2.74 -27.10
C PRO A 312 -17.83 -2.54 -26.47
N GLN A 313 -18.90 -2.55 -27.26
CA GLN A 313 -20.26 -2.32 -26.74
C GLN A 313 -20.75 -3.46 -25.86
N GLN A 314 -20.30 -4.70 -26.12
CA GLN A 314 -20.58 -5.82 -25.21
C GLN A 314 -19.91 -5.64 -23.85
N ILE A 315 -18.67 -5.12 -23.83
CA ILE A 315 -17.97 -4.84 -22.58
C ILE A 315 -18.67 -3.71 -21.82
N ILE A 316 -19.04 -2.62 -22.51
CA ILE A 316 -19.77 -1.50 -21.92
C ILE A 316 -21.08 -1.98 -21.30
N SER A 317 -21.96 -2.61 -22.10
CA SER A 317 -23.26 -3.10 -21.61
C SER A 317 -23.13 -4.18 -20.53
N GLY A 318 -22.06 -4.98 -20.55
CA GLY A 318 -21.73 -5.92 -19.49
C GLY A 318 -21.46 -5.21 -18.15
N ASN A 319 -20.62 -4.18 -18.15
CA ASN A 319 -20.31 -3.39 -16.95
C ASN A 319 -21.53 -2.61 -16.45
N GLU A 320 -22.36 -2.06 -17.34
CA GLU A 320 -23.64 -1.43 -16.98
C GLU A 320 -24.58 -2.43 -16.27
N LYS A 321 -24.65 -3.67 -16.75
CA LYS A 321 -25.44 -4.73 -16.10
C LYS A 321 -24.88 -5.16 -14.75
N VAL A 322 -23.56 -5.14 -14.57
CA VAL A 322 -22.90 -5.55 -13.31
C VAL A 322 -23.10 -4.52 -12.21
N VAL A 323 -23.02 -3.23 -12.52
CA VAL A 323 -23.16 -2.16 -11.51
C VAL A 323 -24.61 -2.00 -11.04
N ARG A 324 -25.57 -2.21 -11.94
CA ARG A 324 -26.98 -1.89 -11.71
C ARG A 324 -27.60 -2.56 -10.47
N PRO A 325 -27.42 -3.88 -10.21
CA PRO A 325 -27.94 -4.50 -8.98
C PRO A 325 -27.42 -3.83 -7.72
N ARG A 326 -26.14 -3.45 -7.69
CA ARG A 326 -25.53 -2.80 -6.51
C ARG A 326 -26.06 -1.39 -6.26
N LEU A 327 -26.30 -0.62 -7.34
CA LEU A 327 -26.94 0.70 -7.22
C LEU A 327 -28.42 0.56 -6.80
N ALA A 328 -29.10 -0.49 -7.25
CA ALA A 328 -30.46 -0.81 -6.84
C ALA A 328 -30.55 -1.19 -5.35
N ASP A 329 -29.56 -1.91 -4.82
CA ASP A 329 -29.46 -2.20 -3.39
C ASP A 329 -29.30 -0.91 -2.58
N ALA A 330 -28.38 -0.03 -2.97
CA ALA A 330 -28.21 1.28 -2.32
C ALA A 330 -29.50 2.11 -2.37
N GLU A 331 -30.18 2.17 -3.52
CA GLU A 331 -31.49 2.83 -3.67
C GLU A 331 -32.54 2.23 -2.72
N PHE A 332 -32.61 0.89 -2.65
CA PHE A 332 -33.55 0.18 -1.79
C PHE A 332 -33.30 0.46 -0.31
N PHE A 333 -32.05 0.40 0.15
CA PHE A 333 -31.69 0.69 1.53
C PHE A 333 -32.00 2.13 1.89
N PHE A 334 -31.61 3.10 1.04
CA PHE A 334 -31.89 4.51 1.28
C PHE A 334 -33.39 4.79 1.40
N LYS A 335 -34.20 4.23 0.49
CA LYS A 335 -35.66 4.36 0.53
C LYS A 335 -36.29 3.68 1.74
N THR A 336 -35.71 2.57 2.19
CA THR A 336 -36.21 1.83 3.36
C THR A 336 -35.88 2.55 4.65
N ASP A 337 -34.65 3.02 4.80
CA ASP A 337 -34.17 3.72 5.98
C ASP A 337 -34.95 5.04 6.19
N ARG A 338 -35.27 5.78 5.12
CA ARG A 338 -36.07 7.01 5.15
C ARG A 338 -37.53 6.85 5.59
N LYS A 339 -38.03 5.63 5.79
CA LYS A 339 -39.39 5.39 6.31
C LYS A 339 -39.51 5.64 7.81
N GLN A 340 -38.38 5.70 8.52
CA GLN A 340 -38.29 6.01 9.93
C GLN A 340 -37.33 7.18 10.12
N ARG A 341 -37.49 7.93 11.21
CA ARG A 341 -36.55 9.01 11.53
C ARG A 341 -35.26 8.40 12.04
N LEU A 342 -34.15 9.10 11.85
CA LEU A 342 -32.83 8.71 12.35
C LEU A 342 -32.88 8.44 13.87
N GLU A 343 -33.59 9.29 14.60
CA GLU A 343 -33.76 9.17 16.06
C GLU A 343 -34.51 7.90 16.49
N ASP A 344 -35.37 7.32 15.64
CA ASP A 344 -36.12 6.10 15.96
C ASP A 344 -35.18 4.88 16.13
N ASN A 345 -33.93 4.99 15.66
CA ASN A 345 -32.90 3.98 15.87
C ASN A 345 -32.22 4.05 17.24
N LEU A 346 -32.45 5.10 18.03
CA LEU A 346 -31.83 5.29 19.35
C LEU A 346 -31.98 4.08 20.29
N PRO A 347 -33.17 3.46 20.46
CA PRO A 347 -33.31 2.28 21.34
C PRO A 347 -32.53 1.07 20.82
N ARG A 348 -32.35 0.95 19.51
CA ARG A 348 -31.65 -0.20 18.91
C ARG A 348 -30.16 -0.20 19.24
N LEU A 349 -29.57 0.93 19.61
CA LEU A 349 -28.18 1.04 20.03
C LEU A 349 -27.87 0.25 21.31
N GLU A 350 -28.88 -0.09 22.12
CA GLU A 350 -28.73 -0.96 23.30
C GLU A 350 -28.36 -2.40 22.92
N THR A 351 -28.69 -2.82 21.69
CA THR A 351 -28.41 -4.18 21.21
C THR A 351 -26.96 -4.37 20.76
N VAL A 352 -26.21 -3.28 20.57
CA VAL A 352 -24.84 -3.33 20.04
C VAL A 352 -23.86 -3.04 21.16
N LEU A 353 -23.02 -4.02 21.48
CA LEU A 353 -21.97 -3.86 22.48
C LEU A 353 -20.86 -2.94 21.94
N PHE A 354 -20.61 -1.81 22.60
CA PHE A 354 -19.45 -0.98 22.32
C PHE A 354 -18.19 -1.62 22.89
N GLN A 355 -18.20 -1.94 24.17
CA GLN A 355 -17.10 -2.60 24.87
C GLN A 355 -17.63 -3.24 26.16
N LYS A 356 -17.19 -4.47 26.48
CA LYS A 356 -17.72 -5.27 27.61
C LYS A 356 -17.83 -4.55 28.96
N GLN A 357 -16.89 -3.66 29.29
CA GLN A 357 -16.81 -2.88 30.52
C GLN A 357 -17.35 -1.45 30.38
N LEU A 358 -17.57 -0.95 29.14
CA LEU A 358 -18.07 0.41 28.87
C LEU A 358 -19.52 0.43 28.37
N GLY A 359 -20.14 -0.75 28.22
CA GLY A 359 -21.53 -0.92 27.85
C GLY A 359 -21.77 -0.97 26.34
N THR A 360 -22.96 -0.55 25.98
CA THR A 360 -23.55 -0.57 24.64
C THR A 360 -23.22 0.72 23.86
N LEU A 361 -23.58 0.76 22.58
CA LEU A 361 -23.54 2.01 21.81
C LEU A 361 -24.54 3.04 22.34
N ARG A 362 -25.64 2.61 22.98
CA ARG A 362 -26.55 3.53 23.67
C ARG A 362 -25.85 4.22 24.83
N ASP A 363 -25.18 3.46 25.70
CA ASP A 363 -24.42 4.00 26.83
C ASP A 363 -23.33 4.98 26.36
N LYS A 364 -22.68 4.68 25.24
CA LYS A 364 -21.72 5.61 24.62
C LYS A 364 -22.42 6.89 24.15
N THR A 365 -23.54 6.76 23.44
CA THR A 365 -24.30 7.89 22.90
C THR A 365 -24.78 8.84 23.99
N ASP A 366 -25.27 8.32 25.12
CA ASP A 366 -25.70 9.14 26.25
C ASP A 366 -24.51 9.95 26.85
N ARG A 367 -23.31 9.36 26.89
CA ARG A 367 -22.09 10.08 27.29
C ARG A 367 -21.69 11.14 26.26
N LEU A 368 -21.83 10.84 24.96
CA LEU A 368 -21.53 11.79 23.89
C LEU A 368 -22.49 12.99 23.90
N GLU A 369 -23.78 12.78 24.13
CA GLU A 369 -24.77 13.84 24.30
C GLU A 369 -24.35 14.82 25.40
N ALA A 370 -24.09 14.31 26.60
CA ALA A 370 -23.69 15.14 27.75
C ALA A 370 -22.34 15.84 27.52
N LEU A 371 -21.35 15.11 26.99
CA LEU A 371 -20.00 15.64 26.79
C LEU A 371 -19.95 16.67 25.66
N ALA A 372 -20.65 16.45 24.54
CA ALA A 372 -20.72 17.40 23.44
C ALA A 372 -21.38 18.71 23.88
N GLY A 373 -22.50 18.65 24.62
CA GLY A 373 -23.14 19.84 25.20
C GLY A 373 -22.22 20.59 26.16
N TRP A 374 -21.50 19.87 27.03
CA TRP A 374 -20.52 20.48 27.94
C TRP A 374 -19.37 21.14 27.19
N ILE A 375 -18.75 20.46 26.21
CA ILE A 375 -17.65 21.02 25.40
C ILE A 375 -18.14 22.26 24.65
N ALA A 376 -19.33 22.20 24.03
CA ALA A 376 -19.92 23.34 23.33
C ALA A 376 -20.04 24.57 24.23
N SER A 377 -20.46 24.40 25.49
CA SER A 377 -20.56 25.48 26.47
C SER A 377 -19.20 26.13 26.80
N LYS A 378 -18.10 25.39 26.69
CA LYS A 378 -16.74 25.89 26.94
C LYS A 378 -16.19 26.65 25.75
N ILE A 379 -16.51 26.21 24.54
CA ILE A 379 -15.91 26.76 23.31
C ILE A 379 -16.79 27.82 22.63
N GLY A 380 -17.97 28.11 23.19
CA GLY A 380 -18.90 29.10 22.66
C GLY A 380 -19.75 28.59 21.48
N ALA A 381 -19.85 27.28 21.29
CA ALA A 381 -20.71 26.68 20.28
C ALA A 381 -22.18 26.62 20.76
N ASP A 382 -23.11 26.38 19.83
CA ASP A 382 -24.51 26.14 20.17
C ASP A 382 -24.64 24.82 20.96
N VAL A 383 -24.96 24.94 22.25
CA VAL A 383 -25.08 23.82 23.18
C VAL A 383 -26.24 22.89 22.80
N ASN A 384 -27.36 23.43 22.31
CA ASN A 384 -28.51 22.62 21.93
C ASN A 384 -28.19 21.79 20.68
N HIS A 385 -27.57 22.40 19.67
CA HIS A 385 -27.14 21.69 18.46
C HIS A 385 -26.08 20.61 18.79
N ALA A 386 -25.09 20.92 19.62
CA ALA A 386 -24.06 19.94 20.00
C ALA A 386 -24.63 18.77 20.81
N THR A 387 -25.56 19.04 21.73
CA THR A 387 -26.25 18.01 22.52
C THR A 387 -27.10 17.13 21.59
N ARG A 388 -27.88 17.74 20.70
CA ARG A 388 -28.69 17.02 19.70
C ARG A 388 -27.85 16.17 18.76
N ALA A 389 -26.70 16.68 18.30
CA ALA A 389 -25.76 15.93 17.49
C ALA A 389 -25.14 14.76 18.26
N GLY A 390 -24.80 14.95 19.54
CA GLY A 390 -24.31 13.88 20.41
C GLY A 390 -25.32 12.75 20.60
N LEU A 391 -26.60 13.08 20.78
CA LEU A 391 -27.69 12.11 20.84
C LEU A 391 -27.82 11.30 19.54
N LEU A 392 -27.76 11.95 18.38
CA LEU A 392 -27.93 11.27 17.08
C LEU A 392 -26.66 10.59 16.54
N ALA A 393 -25.51 10.80 17.18
CA ALA A 393 -24.17 10.50 16.68
C ALA A 393 -24.00 9.08 16.11
N LYS A 394 -24.64 8.08 16.73
CA LYS A 394 -24.46 6.65 16.38
C LYS A 394 -25.69 5.99 15.77
N CYS A 395 -26.78 6.74 15.58
CA CYS A 395 -28.04 6.20 15.08
C CYS A 395 -27.93 5.61 13.67
N ASP A 396 -27.06 6.18 12.83
CA ASP A 396 -26.90 5.74 11.45
C ASP A 396 -26.26 4.35 11.35
N LEU A 397 -25.50 3.91 12.35
CA LEU A 397 -24.96 2.54 12.45
C LEU A 397 -26.05 1.46 12.46
N MET A 398 -27.31 1.82 12.71
CA MET A 398 -28.46 0.90 12.71
C MET A 398 -29.29 0.92 11.43
N THR A 399 -28.88 1.73 10.46
CA THR A 399 -29.52 1.82 9.15
C THR A 399 -29.04 0.70 8.24
N ASN A 400 -29.88 0.27 7.30
CA ASN A 400 -29.49 -0.79 6.37
C ASN A 400 -28.36 -0.32 5.45
N MET A 401 -28.36 0.97 5.06
CA MET A 401 -27.30 1.55 4.25
C MET A 401 -25.92 1.42 4.92
N VAL A 402 -25.78 1.77 6.20
CA VAL A 402 -24.49 1.67 6.89
C VAL A 402 -24.13 0.22 7.21
N PHE A 403 -25.13 -0.66 7.40
CA PHE A 403 -24.86 -2.08 7.57
C PHE A 403 -24.22 -2.71 6.32
N GLU A 404 -24.73 -2.38 5.12
CA GLU A 404 -24.14 -2.86 3.86
C GLU A 404 -22.85 -2.10 3.50
N PHE A 405 -22.84 -0.77 3.71
CA PHE A 405 -21.76 0.12 3.32
C PHE A 405 -21.16 0.83 4.53
N THR A 406 -20.42 0.08 5.35
CA THR A 406 -19.89 0.53 6.66
C THR A 406 -19.05 1.80 6.62
N ASP A 407 -18.38 2.08 5.49
CA ASP A 407 -17.55 3.27 5.30
C ASP A 407 -18.37 4.55 5.09
N THR A 408 -19.69 4.43 4.92
CA THR A 408 -20.62 5.57 4.77
C THR A 408 -21.15 6.08 6.12
N GLN A 409 -20.71 5.50 7.24
CA GLN A 409 -21.03 5.98 8.58
C GLN A 409 -20.68 7.47 8.76
N GLY A 410 -21.46 8.18 9.57
CA GLY A 410 -21.47 9.64 9.71
C GLY A 410 -22.08 10.35 8.49
N VAL A 411 -21.64 10.01 7.27
CA VAL A 411 -22.14 10.63 6.03
C VAL A 411 -23.61 10.32 5.83
N MET A 412 -24.02 9.08 6.00
CA MET A 412 -25.44 8.72 5.93
C MET A 412 -26.24 9.32 7.08
N GLY A 413 -25.67 9.37 8.29
CA GLY A 413 -26.27 10.11 9.41
C GLY A 413 -26.60 11.56 9.07
N MET A 414 -25.69 12.29 8.41
CA MET A 414 -25.94 13.66 7.92
C MET A 414 -27.09 13.71 6.91
N HIS A 415 -27.13 12.82 5.92
CA HIS A 415 -28.20 12.80 4.92
C HIS A 415 -29.57 12.47 5.53
N TYR A 416 -29.63 11.53 6.47
CA TYR A 416 -30.87 11.20 7.19
C TYR A 416 -31.31 12.33 8.13
N ALA A 417 -30.38 12.96 8.87
CA ALA A 417 -30.70 14.10 9.72
C ALA A 417 -31.27 15.30 8.91
N ARG A 418 -30.67 15.60 7.74
CA ARG A 418 -31.21 16.63 6.83
C ARG A 418 -32.60 16.27 6.31
N HIS A 419 -32.80 15.01 5.94
CA HIS A 419 -34.10 14.52 5.50
C HIS A 419 -35.18 14.68 6.57
N ASP A 420 -34.81 14.45 7.84
CA ASP A 420 -35.73 14.52 8.98
C ASP A 420 -35.93 15.95 9.51
N GLY A 421 -35.28 16.94 8.91
CA GLY A 421 -35.43 18.35 9.26
C GLY A 421 -34.56 18.83 10.42
N GLU A 422 -33.50 18.11 10.78
CA GLU A 422 -32.50 18.59 11.75
C GLU A 422 -31.77 19.83 11.22
N SER A 423 -31.20 20.63 12.13
CA SER A 423 -30.40 21.80 11.72
C SER A 423 -29.13 21.37 10.97
N GLU A 424 -28.64 22.24 10.08
CA GLU A 424 -27.45 21.94 9.28
C GLU A 424 -26.21 21.70 10.15
N ASP A 425 -26.06 22.42 11.25
CA ASP A 425 -24.97 22.19 12.22
C ASP A 425 -25.02 20.79 12.83
N VAL A 426 -26.22 20.29 13.17
CA VAL A 426 -26.41 18.94 13.71
C VAL A 426 -26.04 17.91 12.65
N ALA A 427 -26.60 18.04 11.44
CA ALA A 427 -26.34 17.10 10.35
C ALA A 427 -24.85 17.04 10.00
N LEU A 428 -24.20 18.20 9.87
CA LEU A 428 -22.78 18.29 9.54
C LEU A 428 -21.90 17.69 10.66
N ALA A 429 -22.26 17.91 11.92
CA ALA A 429 -21.57 17.29 13.06
C ALA A 429 -21.63 15.76 13.02
N LEU A 430 -22.75 15.15 12.57
CA LEU A 430 -22.84 13.70 12.41
C LEU A 430 -21.83 13.16 11.38
N LYS A 431 -21.60 13.88 10.28
CA LYS A 431 -20.57 13.51 9.30
C LYS A 431 -19.16 13.71 9.85
N GLU A 432 -18.93 14.82 10.54
CA GLU A 432 -17.60 15.27 10.94
C GLU A 432 -17.12 14.72 12.29
N GLN A 433 -17.98 14.05 13.07
CA GLN A 433 -17.63 13.50 14.39
C GLN A 433 -16.37 12.60 14.40
N TYR A 434 -16.06 11.96 13.26
CA TYR A 434 -14.89 11.08 13.14
C TYR A 434 -13.61 11.85 12.79
N GLN A 435 -13.70 13.11 12.35
CA GLN A 435 -12.56 13.92 11.93
C GLN A 435 -11.71 14.41 13.12
N PRO A 436 -10.39 14.59 12.93
CA PRO A 436 -9.59 14.02 11.85
C PRO A 436 -9.40 12.51 12.05
N ARG A 437 -9.53 11.70 10.98
CA ARG A 437 -9.44 10.23 11.03
C ARG A 437 -8.00 9.71 10.91
N PHE A 438 -7.14 10.46 10.24
CA PHE A 438 -5.74 10.15 10.00
C PHE A 438 -4.89 11.43 9.92
N SER A 439 -3.57 11.28 9.86
CA SER A 439 -2.65 12.42 9.77
C SER A 439 -2.89 13.20 8.48
N GLY A 440 -3.13 14.51 8.59
CA GLY A 440 -3.45 15.37 7.44
C GLY A 440 -4.91 15.34 7.00
N ASP A 441 -5.80 14.59 7.67
CA ASP A 441 -7.25 14.68 7.42
C ASP A 441 -7.78 16.06 7.83
N ALA A 442 -8.93 16.44 7.23
CA ALA A 442 -9.61 17.68 7.52
C ALA A 442 -10.05 17.75 9.00
N LEU A 443 -10.14 18.96 9.52
CA LEU A 443 -10.72 19.23 10.83
C LEU A 443 -12.23 19.48 10.70
N PRO A 444 -13.02 19.20 11.75
CA PRO A 444 -14.43 19.55 11.80
C PRO A 444 -14.62 21.02 11.42
N SER A 445 -15.56 21.34 10.53
CA SER A 445 -15.65 22.66 9.92
C SER A 445 -16.34 23.68 10.82
N THR A 446 -17.31 23.27 11.64
CA THR A 446 -18.03 24.13 12.60
C THR A 446 -17.59 23.85 14.05
N ASP A 447 -17.98 24.74 14.98
CA ASP A 447 -17.70 24.55 16.41
C ASP A 447 -18.61 23.48 17.03
N VAL A 448 -19.83 23.29 16.50
CA VAL A 448 -20.72 22.18 16.89
C VAL A 448 -20.09 20.84 16.49
N SER A 449 -19.59 20.72 15.25
CA SER A 449 -18.86 19.53 14.80
C SER A 449 -17.60 19.30 15.62
N ALA A 450 -16.87 20.36 15.97
CA ALA A 450 -15.67 20.25 16.81
C ALA A 450 -16.02 19.76 18.22
N ALA A 451 -17.11 20.24 18.82
CA ALA A 451 -17.57 19.77 20.13
C ALA A 451 -17.89 18.27 20.12
N LEU A 452 -18.62 17.79 19.11
CA LEU A 452 -18.95 16.36 18.99
C LEU A 452 -17.71 15.50 18.69
N ALA A 453 -16.84 15.94 17.78
CA ALA A 453 -15.62 15.21 17.45
C ALA A 453 -14.65 15.11 18.65
N LEU A 454 -14.53 16.18 19.44
CA LEU A 454 -13.78 16.15 20.70
C LEU A 454 -14.43 15.20 21.71
N ALA A 455 -15.75 15.25 21.87
CA ALA A 455 -16.49 14.36 22.77
C ALA A 455 -16.26 12.88 22.41
N GLU A 456 -16.36 12.54 21.13
CA GLU A 456 -16.14 11.17 20.63
C GLU A 456 -14.75 10.65 21.01
N LYS A 457 -13.72 11.43 20.73
CA LYS A 457 -12.33 11.02 20.95
C LYS A 457 -12.00 10.98 22.44
N MET A 458 -12.44 11.98 23.21
CA MET A 458 -12.21 12.06 24.65
C MET A 458 -12.93 10.95 25.41
N ASP A 459 -14.18 10.61 25.03
CA ASP A 459 -14.91 9.47 25.61
C ASP A 459 -14.16 8.15 25.38
N THR A 460 -13.75 7.89 24.14
CA THR A 460 -13.01 6.68 23.79
C THR A 460 -11.67 6.62 24.53
N LEU A 461 -10.92 7.72 24.58
CA LEU A 461 -9.66 7.80 25.31
C LEU A 461 -9.87 7.52 26.81
N ALA A 462 -10.74 8.28 27.47
CA ALA A 462 -10.98 8.13 28.90
C ALA A 462 -11.49 6.73 29.26
N GLY A 463 -12.46 6.21 28.50
CA GLY A 463 -13.03 4.88 28.72
C GLY A 463 -12.02 3.76 28.55
N ILE A 464 -11.30 3.72 27.42
CA ILE A 464 -10.36 2.63 27.11
C ILE A 464 -9.13 2.65 28.04
N PHE A 465 -8.62 3.82 28.41
CA PHE A 465 -7.58 3.93 29.44
C PHE A 465 -8.11 3.53 30.82
N GLY A 466 -9.33 3.94 31.18
CA GLY A 466 -9.95 3.63 32.47
C GLY A 466 -10.13 2.14 32.74
N ILE A 467 -10.33 1.33 31.69
CA ILE A 467 -10.42 -0.14 31.79
C ILE A 467 -9.07 -0.86 31.59
N GLY A 468 -7.96 -0.12 31.56
CA GLY A 468 -6.60 -0.65 31.46
C GLY A 468 -6.19 -1.17 30.08
N GLN A 469 -6.91 -0.84 29.00
CA GLN A 469 -6.65 -1.29 27.63
C GLN A 469 -5.81 -0.29 26.81
N HIS A 470 -4.73 0.22 27.40
CA HIS A 470 -3.81 1.15 26.72
C HIS A 470 -3.00 0.47 25.60
N PRO A 471 -2.55 1.22 24.57
CA PRO A 471 -1.73 0.68 23.48
C PRO A 471 -0.40 0.11 24.00
N LYS A 472 0.06 -1.01 23.43
CA LYS A 472 1.33 -1.67 23.82
C LYS A 472 2.23 -1.85 22.60
N GLY A 473 3.46 -1.33 22.69
CA GLY A 473 4.42 -1.37 21.57
C GLY A 473 3.86 -0.70 20.32
N ASP A 474 3.90 -1.39 19.19
CA ASP A 474 3.35 -0.96 17.91
C ASP A 474 1.82 -1.17 17.80
N LYS A 475 1.20 -1.97 18.66
CA LYS A 475 -0.22 -2.31 18.60
C LYS A 475 -1.12 -1.25 19.25
N ASP A 476 -2.03 -0.70 18.45
CA ASP A 476 -3.07 0.24 18.87
C ASP A 476 -4.45 -0.17 18.31
N PRO A 477 -5.09 -1.20 18.89
CA PRO A 477 -6.32 -1.78 18.33
C PRO A 477 -7.53 -0.85 18.37
N PHE A 478 -7.54 0.15 19.26
CA PHE A 478 -8.61 1.14 19.39
C PHE A 478 -8.23 2.50 18.80
N ALA A 479 -7.10 2.59 18.09
CA ALA A 479 -6.61 3.81 17.46
C ALA A 479 -6.45 5.01 18.44
N LEU A 480 -6.12 4.74 19.71
CA LEU A 480 -6.06 5.77 20.76
C LEU A 480 -5.00 6.84 20.47
N ARG A 481 -3.86 6.47 19.87
CA ARG A 481 -2.84 7.46 19.50
C ARG A 481 -3.36 8.42 18.44
N ARG A 482 -4.10 7.90 17.45
CA ARG A 482 -4.74 8.72 16.41
C ARG A 482 -5.82 9.60 17.02
N ALA A 483 -6.64 9.08 17.94
CA ALA A 483 -7.65 9.86 18.65
C ALA A 483 -7.02 11.02 19.46
N ALA A 484 -5.95 10.75 20.22
CA ALA A 484 -5.24 11.78 21.00
C ALA A 484 -4.62 12.85 20.11
N LEU A 485 -3.97 12.47 19.01
CA LEU A 485 -3.46 13.43 18.03
C LEU A 485 -4.60 14.26 17.41
N GLY A 486 -5.73 13.63 17.11
CA GLY A 486 -6.91 14.34 16.59
C GLY A 486 -7.46 15.38 17.56
N VAL A 487 -7.56 15.05 18.85
CA VAL A 487 -7.93 16.00 19.91
C VAL A 487 -6.97 17.18 19.94
N LEU A 488 -5.66 16.91 19.96
CA LEU A 488 -4.65 17.97 19.99
C LEU A 488 -4.74 18.89 18.77
N ARG A 489 -4.89 18.31 17.57
CA ARG A 489 -5.05 19.09 16.33
C ARG A 489 -6.28 19.98 16.37
N ILE A 490 -7.44 19.45 16.76
CA ILE A 490 -8.67 20.25 16.88
C ILE A 490 -8.45 21.42 17.86
N ILE A 491 -7.88 21.15 19.04
CA ILE A 491 -7.66 22.19 20.06
C ILE A 491 -6.66 23.26 19.59
N VAL A 492 -5.53 22.86 19.01
CA VAL A 492 -4.42 23.76 18.64
C VAL A 492 -4.72 24.52 17.36
N GLU A 493 -5.25 23.87 16.33
CA GLU A 493 -5.45 24.48 15.01
C GLU A 493 -6.76 25.30 14.95
N LYS A 494 -7.77 25.00 15.78
CA LYS A 494 -8.97 25.85 15.94
C LYS A 494 -8.90 26.82 17.14
N ALA A 495 -7.71 27.02 17.69
CA ALA A 495 -7.45 27.68 18.98
C ALA A 495 -7.93 29.14 19.14
N THR A 496 -8.56 29.78 18.17
CA THR A 496 -9.19 31.09 18.41
C THR A 496 -10.42 31.03 19.33
N SER A 497 -11.05 29.86 19.52
CA SER A 497 -12.25 29.70 20.39
C SER A 497 -12.06 28.79 21.61
N LEU A 498 -10.95 28.04 21.71
CA LEU A 498 -10.77 26.91 22.64
C LEU A 498 -9.86 27.19 23.87
N ILE A 499 -9.39 28.43 24.05
CA ILE A 499 -8.46 28.82 25.14
C ILE A 499 -9.08 28.67 26.55
N SER A 500 -10.39 28.50 26.67
CA SER A 500 -11.11 28.34 27.95
C SER A 500 -10.97 26.96 28.62
N LEU A 501 -10.31 25.99 27.96
CA LEU A 501 -10.10 24.62 28.47
C LEU A 501 -8.72 24.40 29.13
N LYS A 502 -7.90 25.45 29.26
CA LYS A 502 -6.60 25.42 29.97
C LYS A 502 -6.73 25.57 31.48
#